data_AF-A0A356L999-F1
#
_entry.id   AF-A0A356L999-F1
#
_cell.length_a   1.000
_cell.length_b   1.000
_cell.length_c   1.000
_cell.angle_alpha   90.00
_cell.angle_beta   90.00
_cell.angle_gamma   90.00
#
_symmetry.space_group_name_H-M   'P 1'
#
loop_
_entity.id
_entity.type
_entity.pdbx_description
1 polymer ?
#
loop_
_entity_poly.entity_id
_entity_poly.type
_entity_poly.pdbx_seq_one_letter_code
_entity_poly.pdbx_strand_id
1 'polypeptide(L)'
;MSIYNRWDKKENKLAQQCIFCGKKPENKNKEHVIPQWLSKLVGSYDHICNFGLLTEKHITFGKLTFPACTACNTKFGELEAAAKIVLEKVMAGNAITATEINTLLDWFDKVRVGLWLGQLMLVDEKRDIEPQFHIADRIGTKDRLLIVERLADPVARLGFSGTNTETFMTCPSAFQLCIGDYLFTNASEMGLVANRLGYPQISKIRKGVETSCDITPGRGKPKHPVVASLQASPYRTLIYQPMFKCFAPTTRTEYYNVPYVLSHSLDMENGVGGVFYQRGDNTVRYLGANDKINIVPRKSPENVSLYQMTAKVYDLQRSVLNLVDYAGRTEYFKSVADSLKNETEIYKKLMHKLTQHQR
;
A
#
# COMPACT_ATOMS: atom_id res chain seq x y z
N MET A 1 -12.87 -28.70 -32.42
CA MET A 1 -12.81 -27.45 -33.19
C MET A 1 -12.41 -26.34 -32.22
N SER A 2 -11.11 -26.02 -32.21
CA SER A 2 -10.45 -25.16 -31.22
C SER A 2 -10.69 -23.69 -31.58
N ILE A 3 -11.36 -22.94 -30.71
CA ILE A 3 -11.51 -21.48 -30.83
C ILE A 3 -10.78 -20.82 -29.66
N TYR A 4 -9.48 -21.08 -29.54
CA TYR A 4 -8.58 -20.16 -28.83
C TYR A 4 -8.29 -18.99 -29.78
N ASN A 5 -9.20 -18.02 -29.80
CA ASN A 5 -8.93 -16.76 -30.50
C ASN A 5 -7.76 -16.05 -29.81
N ARG A 6 -6.67 -15.88 -30.57
CA ARG A 6 -5.65 -14.86 -30.35
C ARG A 6 -6.34 -13.51 -30.42
N TRP A 7 -6.60 -12.90 -29.26
CA TRP A 7 -7.09 -11.53 -29.20
C TRP A 7 -5.91 -10.55 -29.18
N ASP A 8 -5.97 -9.59 -30.09
CA ASP A 8 -4.92 -8.61 -30.40
C ASP A 8 -4.76 -7.64 -29.21
N LYS A 9 -3.54 -7.49 -28.66
CA LYS A 9 -3.19 -6.57 -27.54
C LYS A 9 -3.41 -5.07 -27.86
N LYS A 10 -4.12 -4.75 -28.94
CA LYS A 10 -4.20 -3.40 -29.51
C LYS A 10 -5.20 -2.47 -28.83
N GLU A 11 -6.18 -2.96 -28.07
CA GLU A 11 -7.28 -2.10 -27.57
C GLU A 11 -7.05 -1.49 -26.18
N ASN A 12 -6.33 -2.16 -25.27
CA ASN A 12 -5.98 -1.57 -23.98
C ASN A 12 -4.69 -0.74 -24.10
N LYS A 13 -4.83 0.58 -24.30
CA LYS A 13 -3.70 1.52 -24.40
C LYS A 13 -2.78 1.48 -23.17
N LEU A 14 -3.34 1.27 -21.97
CA LEU A 14 -2.56 1.15 -20.73
C LEU A 14 -1.66 -0.09 -20.74
N ALA A 15 -2.13 -1.21 -21.30
CA ALA A 15 -1.32 -2.44 -21.44
C ALA A 15 -0.14 -2.31 -22.43
N GLN A 16 0.01 -1.16 -23.09
CA GLN A 16 1.13 -0.82 -23.96
C GLN A 16 2.10 0.19 -23.32
N GLN A 17 1.77 0.72 -22.13
CA GLN A 17 2.58 1.68 -21.40
C GLN A 17 3.53 0.98 -20.43
N CYS A 18 4.62 1.65 -20.09
CA CYS A 18 5.52 1.29 -19.02
C CYS A 18 4.78 1.42 -17.68
N ILE A 19 4.69 0.35 -16.90
CA ILE A 19 4.03 0.36 -15.58
C ILE A 19 4.67 1.36 -14.60
N PHE A 20 5.93 1.74 -14.83
CA PHE A 20 6.64 2.67 -13.97
C PHE A 20 6.39 4.14 -14.29
N CYS A 21 6.48 4.53 -15.57
CA CYS A 21 6.47 5.94 -15.98
C CYS A 21 5.30 6.34 -16.88
N GLY A 22 4.44 5.40 -17.26
CA GLY A 22 3.27 5.64 -18.11
C GLY A 22 3.54 5.94 -19.57
N LYS A 23 4.80 6.12 -19.96
CA LYS A 23 5.21 6.32 -21.35
C LYS A 23 5.28 5.00 -22.11
N LYS A 24 5.35 5.06 -23.44
CA LYS A 24 5.65 3.90 -24.27
C LYS A 24 7.01 3.30 -23.84
N PRO A 25 7.12 1.97 -23.59
CA PRO A 25 8.36 1.36 -23.16
C PRO A 25 9.51 1.55 -24.15
N GLU A 26 10.61 2.11 -23.67
CA GLU A 26 11.90 2.16 -24.36
C GLU A 26 12.74 0.94 -23.98
N ASN A 27 13.33 0.27 -24.97
CA ASN A 27 14.07 -0.99 -24.78
C ASN A 27 13.26 -1.98 -23.93
N LYS A 28 12.12 -2.43 -24.48
CA LYS A 28 11.04 -3.10 -23.76
C LYS A 28 11.53 -4.28 -22.91
N ASN A 29 11.26 -4.21 -21.61
CA ASN A 29 11.42 -5.28 -20.64
C ASN A 29 10.06 -5.66 -20.03
N LYS A 30 10.03 -6.71 -19.22
CA LYS A 30 8.88 -7.13 -18.44
C LYS A 30 9.19 -6.99 -16.95
N GLU A 31 8.30 -6.30 -16.24
CA GLU A 31 8.39 -6.14 -14.81
C GLU A 31 7.50 -7.15 -14.08
N HIS A 32 8.02 -7.75 -13.00
CA HIS A 32 7.27 -8.55 -12.04
C HIS A 32 6.83 -7.67 -10.86
N VAL A 33 5.57 -7.24 -10.84
CA VAL A 33 5.02 -6.39 -9.74
C VAL A 33 5.20 -7.06 -8.37
N ILE A 34 4.96 -8.37 -8.32
CA ILE A 34 5.29 -9.19 -7.16
C ILE A 34 6.57 -9.96 -7.52
N PRO A 35 7.67 -9.72 -6.78
CA PRO A 35 8.95 -10.32 -7.10
C PRO A 35 8.96 -11.84 -7.07
N GLN A 36 9.69 -12.45 -8.01
CA GLN A 36 9.86 -13.90 -8.04
C GLN A 36 10.61 -14.47 -6.82
N TRP A 37 11.43 -13.66 -6.14
CA TRP A 37 12.14 -14.12 -4.94
C TRP A 37 11.20 -14.38 -3.76
N LEU A 38 10.00 -13.78 -3.73
CA LEU A 38 8.98 -14.12 -2.75
C LEU A 38 8.41 -15.52 -2.98
N SER A 39 8.19 -15.90 -4.24
CA SER A 39 7.77 -17.26 -4.60
C SER A 39 8.81 -18.30 -4.17
N LYS A 40 10.11 -17.99 -4.32
CA LYS A 40 11.20 -18.84 -3.81
C LYS A 40 11.14 -18.99 -2.29
N LEU A 41 10.86 -17.89 -1.58
CA LEU A 41 10.83 -17.86 -0.13
C LEU A 41 9.73 -18.75 0.47
N VAL A 42 8.57 -18.85 -0.21
CA VAL A 42 7.45 -19.72 0.21
C VAL A 42 7.47 -21.10 -0.46
N GLY A 43 8.42 -21.37 -1.35
CA GLY A 43 8.61 -22.66 -2.00
C GLY A 43 7.64 -22.98 -3.16
N SER A 44 6.92 -22.00 -3.70
CA SER A 44 6.02 -22.22 -4.85
C SER A 44 5.81 -20.97 -5.72
N TYR A 45 5.76 -21.20 -7.03
CA TYR A 45 5.48 -20.20 -8.07
C TYR A 45 4.03 -20.24 -8.57
N ASP A 46 3.30 -21.31 -8.23
CA ASP A 46 1.98 -21.62 -8.78
C ASP A 46 0.84 -21.04 -7.93
N HIS A 47 1.18 -20.23 -6.93
CA HIS A 47 0.19 -19.43 -6.23
C HIS A 47 -0.60 -18.59 -7.26
N ILE A 48 -1.93 -18.64 -7.14
CA ILE A 48 -2.83 -17.91 -8.03
C ILE A 48 -3.02 -16.50 -7.47
N CYS A 49 -2.85 -15.49 -8.33
CA CYS A 49 -3.17 -14.11 -8.01
C CYS A 49 -4.68 -13.95 -7.94
N ASN A 50 -5.19 -13.49 -6.79
CA ASN A 50 -6.62 -13.28 -6.59
C ASN A 50 -6.98 -11.82 -6.84
N PHE A 51 -7.42 -11.52 -8.06
CA PHE A 51 -7.99 -10.21 -8.44
C PHE A 51 -9.52 -10.14 -8.25
N GLY A 52 -10.11 -11.14 -7.58
CA GLY A 52 -11.55 -11.26 -7.35
C GLY A 52 -12.36 -11.49 -8.62
N LEU A 53 -13.64 -11.14 -8.59
CA LEU A 53 -14.57 -11.23 -9.73
C LEU A 53 -14.26 -10.23 -10.85
N LEU A 54 -13.25 -9.38 -10.68
CA LEU A 54 -12.89 -8.32 -11.63
C LEU A 54 -12.15 -8.89 -12.85
N THR A 55 -11.72 -10.15 -12.80
CA THR A 55 -11.16 -10.86 -13.96
C THR A 55 -11.40 -12.36 -13.81
N GLU A 56 -11.82 -13.01 -14.90
CA GLU A 56 -11.90 -14.47 -14.99
C GLU A 56 -10.53 -15.12 -15.24
N LYS A 57 -9.46 -14.31 -15.39
CA LYS A 57 -8.12 -14.80 -15.72
C LYS A 57 -7.44 -15.39 -14.49
N HIS A 58 -7.16 -16.68 -14.53
CA HIS A 58 -6.25 -17.34 -13.60
C HIS A 58 -4.79 -17.03 -13.97
N ILE A 59 -4.20 -16.06 -13.28
CA ILE A 59 -2.79 -15.68 -13.45
C ILE A 59 -2.01 -16.13 -12.22
N THR A 60 -0.88 -16.80 -12.43
CA THR A 60 0.04 -17.15 -11.35
C THR A 60 1.04 -16.02 -11.10
N PHE A 61 1.58 -15.94 -9.89
CA PHE A 61 2.58 -14.90 -9.53
C PHE A 61 3.77 -14.88 -10.50
N GLY A 62 4.27 -16.06 -10.90
CA GLY A 62 5.38 -16.16 -11.86
C GLY A 62 5.06 -15.61 -13.25
N LYS A 63 3.77 -15.49 -13.63
CA LYS A 63 3.33 -14.97 -14.93
C LYS A 63 2.83 -13.53 -14.86
N LEU A 64 2.66 -12.98 -13.66
CA LEU A 64 2.20 -11.60 -13.44
C LEU A 64 3.29 -10.60 -13.85
N THR A 65 3.30 -10.26 -15.14
CA THR A 65 4.29 -9.37 -15.74
C THR A 65 3.67 -8.26 -16.57
N PHE A 66 4.28 -7.08 -16.53
CA PHE A 66 3.79 -5.89 -17.23
C PHE A 66 4.89 -5.19 -18.03
N PRO A 67 4.56 -4.42 -19.08
CA PRO A 67 5.58 -3.73 -19.86
C PRO A 67 6.33 -2.71 -19.01
N ALA A 68 7.65 -2.62 -19.20
CA ALA A 68 8.49 -1.64 -18.55
C ALA A 68 9.62 -1.15 -19.48
N CYS A 69 10.06 0.09 -19.30
CA CYS A 69 11.33 0.54 -19.87
C CYS A 69 12.49 -0.18 -19.16
N THR A 70 13.56 -0.53 -19.87
CA THR A 70 14.73 -1.16 -19.24
C THR A 70 15.34 -0.28 -18.13
N ALA A 71 15.45 1.03 -18.36
CA ALA A 71 15.99 1.95 -17.35
C ALA A 71 15.13 2.02 -16.09
N CYS A 72 13.80 2.11 -16.23
CA CYS A 72 12.89 2.06 -15.09
C CYS A 72 13.02 0.72 -14.35
N ASN A 73 13.00 -0.38 -15.10
CA ASN A 73 13.05 -1.72 -14.51
C ASN A 73 14.35 -1.95 -13.73
N THR A 74 15.49 -1.46 -14.25
CA THR A 74 16.80 -1.54 -13.59
C THR A 74 16.78 -0.77 -12.27
N LYS A 75 16.34 0.50 -12.30
CA LYS A 75 16.23 1.35 -11.10
C LYS A 75 15.35 0.72 -10.01
N PHE A 76 14.19 0.19 -10.38
CA PHE A 76 13.29 -0.44 -9.42
C PHE A 76 13.71 -1.87 -9.03
N GLY A 77 14.58 -2.50 -9.81
CA GLY A 77 15.29 -3.72 -9.44
C GLY A 77 16.30 -3.49 -8.30
N GLU A 78 16.98 -2.34 -8.30
CA GLU A 78 17.88 -1.96 -7.19
C GLU A 78 17.10 -1.73 -5.88
N LEU A 79 15.98 -1.01 -5.95
CA LEU A 79 15.07 -0.84 -4.80
C LEU A 79 14.60 -2.20 -4.27
N GLU A 80 14.22 -3.10 -5.17
CA GLU A 80 13.76 -4.44 -4.80
C GLU A 80 14.87 -5.29 -4.18
N ALA A 81 16.09 -5.24 -4.71
CA ALA A 81 17.24 -5.93 -4.13
C ALA A 81 17.53 -5.44 -2.70
N ALA A 82 17.45 -4.13 -2.46
CA ALA A 82 17.60 -3.55 -1.13
C ALA A 82 16.45 -3.96 -0.20
N ALA A 83 15.20 -3.87 -0.67
CA ALA A 83 14.02 -4.25 0.12
C ALA A 83 14.00 -5.75 0.47
N LYS A 84 14.49 -6.61 -0.42
CA LYS A 84 14.66 -8.05 -0.17
C LYS A 84 15.53 -8.29 1.07
N ILE A 85 16.70 -7.64 1.14
CA ILE A 85 17.62 -7.76 2.28
C ILE A 85 16.92 -7.34 3.58
N VAL A 86 16.18 -6.23 3.55
CA VAL A 86 15.44 -5.74 4.72
C VAL A 86 14.34 -6.73 5.12
N LEU A 87 13.58 -7.26 4.16
CA LEU A 87 12.51 -8.20 4.46
C LEU A 87 13.03 -9.52 5.02
N GLU A 88 14.14 -10.05 4.49
CA GLU A 88 14.80 -11.23 5.04
C GLU A 88 15.25 -11.01 6.49
N LYS A 89 15.79 -9.82 6.82
CA LYS A 89 16.10 -9.44 8.21
C LYS A 89 14.85 -9.44 9.09
N VAL A 90 13.77 -8.81 8.62
CA VAL A 90 12.49 -8.78 9.36
C VAL A 90 11.99 -10.20 9.60
N MET A 91 11.96 -11.05 8.59
CA MET A 91 11.43 -12.40 8.70
C MET A 91 12.30 -13.29 9.61
N ALA A 92 13.61 -13.03 9.66
CA ALA A 92 14.54 -13.65 10.61
C ALA A 92 14.48 -13.09 12.04
N GLY A 93 13.66 -12.05 12.30
CA GLY A 93 13.56 -11.43 13.61
C GLY A 93 14.71 -10.47 13.95
N ASN A 94 15.48 -10.03 12.96
CA ASN A 94 16.57 -9.08 13.16
C ASN A 94 16.04 -7.65 13.26
N ALA A 95 16.79 -6.80 13.99
CA ALA A 95 16.48 -5.39 14.09
C ALA A 95 16.87 -4.65 12.80
N ILE A 96 16.06 -3.66 12.42
CA ILE A 96 16.25 -2.82 11.23
C ILE A 96 16.18 -1.32 11.61
N THR A 97 16.82 -0.49 10.81
CA THR A 97 16.92 0.96 10.97
C THR A 97 15.73 1.72 10.35
N ALA A 98 15.59 3.01 10.66
CA ALA A 98 14.61 3.87 10.02
C ALA A 98 14.80 3.98 8.49
N THR A 99 16.05 4.02 8.02
CA THR A 99 16.37 4.04 6.58
C THR A 99 15.96 2.73 5.90
N GLU A 100 16.23 1.59 6.52
CA GLU A 100 15.78 0.28 6.02
C GLU A 100 14.25 0.18 5.99
N ILE A 101 13.56 0.72 7.00
CA ILE A 101 12.10 0.82 7.00
C ILE A 101 11.61 1.71 5.85
N ASN A 102 12.25 2.85 5.60
CA ASN A 102 11.91 3.71 4.47
C ASN A 102 12.03 2.97 3.13
N THR A 103 13.13 2.23 2.92
CA THR A 103 13.32 1.37 1.73
C THR A 103 12.21 0.33 1.60
N LEU A 104 11.85 -0.33 2.70
CA LEU A 104 10.75 -1.30 2.69
C LEU A 104 9.41 -0.65 2.35
N LEU A 105 9.13 0.55 2.87
CA LEU A 105 7.93 1.32 2.58
C LEU A 105 7.88 1.80 1.12
N ASP A 106 9.00 2.21 0.53
CA ASP A 106 9.09 2.53 -0.91
C ASP A 106 8.77 1.30 -1.78
N TRP A 107 9.25 0.12 -1.37
CA TRP A 107 8.91 -1.14 -2.04
C TRP A 107 7.43 -1.51 -1.89
N PHE A 108 6.82 -1.32 -0.72
CA PHE A 108 5.37 -1.53 -0.57
C PHE A 108 4.54 -0.57 -1.43
N ASP A 109 4.97 0.68 -1.61
CA ASP A 109 4.36 1.61 -2.55
C ASP A 109 4.45 1.09 -3.99
N LYS A 110 5.63 0.61 -4.40
CA LYS A 110 5.86 -0.05 -5.71
C LYS A 110 4.85 -1.17 -5.93
N VAL A 111 4.75 -2.09 -4.99
CA VAL A 111 3.86 -3.25 -5.08
C VAL A 111 2.39 -2.82 -5.13
N ARG A 112 1.94 -1.94 -4.23
CA ARG A 112 0.55 -1.46 -4.17
C ARG A 112 0.11 -0.83 -5.49
N VAL A 113 0.90 0.12 -6.00
CA VAL A 113 0.59 0.84 -7.23
C VAL A 113 0.71 -0.09 -8.44
N GLY A 114 1.69 -0.98 -8.45
CA GLY A 114 1.86 -1.99 -9.49
C GLY A 114 0.69 -2.98 -9.56
N LEU A 115 0.13 -3.40 -8.42
CA LEU A 115 -1.04 -4.29 -8.39
C LEU A 115 -2.27 -3.58 -8.96
N TRP A 116 -2.47 -2.31 -8.61
CA TRP A 116 -3.56 -1.49 -9.15
C TRP A 116 -3.45 -1.29 -10.67
N LEU A 117 -2.30 -0.83 -11.16
CA LEU A 117 -2.07 -0.65 -12.60
C LEU A 117 -2.15 -1.97 -13.35
N GLY A 118 -1.58 -3.03 -12.76
CA GLY A 118 -1.61 -4.36 -13.33
C GLY A 118 -3.04 -4.86 -13.52
N GLN A 119 -3.91 -4.60 -12.55
CA GLN A 119 -5.32 -4.93 -12.65
C GLN A 119 -6.02 -4.13 -13.75
N LEU A 120 -5.81 -2.81 -13.84
CA LEU A 120 -6.33 -1.98 -14.94
C LEU A 120 -5.83 -2.45 -16.34
N MET A 121 -4.63 -3.01 -16.42
CA MET A 121 -4.08 -3.59 -17.65
C MET A 121 -4.67 -4.96 -18.02
N LEU A 122 -5.20 -5.70 -17.03
CA LEU A 122 -5.70 -7.06 -17.20
C LEU A 122 -7.22 -7.15 -17.43
N VAL A 123 -7.98 -6.15 -16.95
CA VAL A 123 -9.43 -6.06 -17.14
C VAL A 123 -9.71 -5.86 -18.64
N ASP A 124 -10.53 -6.76 -19.20
CA ASP A 124 -10.91 -6.75 -20.62
C ASP A 124 -12.08 -5.80 -20.91
N GLU A 125 -12.86 -5.45 -19.89
CA GLU A 125 -13.95 -4.47 -20.00
C GLU A 125 -13.40 -3.05 -19.99
N LYS A 126 -13.99 -2.17 -20.81
CA LYS A 126 -13.76 -0.73 -20.73
C LYS A 126 -14.31 -0.21 -19.40
N ARG A 127 -13.48 -0.20 -18.36
CA ARG A 127 -13.73 0.60 -17.17
C ARG A 127 -13.33 2.02 -17.46
N ASP A 128 -14.19 2.96 -17.10
CA ASP A 128 -13.94 4.41 -17.22
C ASP A 128 -13.02 4.90 -16.09
N ILE A 129 -11.92 4.17 -15.84
CA ILE A 129 -10.91 4.49 -14.83
C ILE A 129 -9.60 4.74 -15.56
N GLU A 130 -9.30 6.02 -15.78
CA GLU A 130 -7.99 6.43 -16.28
C GLU A 130 -6.99 6.54 -15.11
N PRO A 131 -5.85 5.83 -15.17
CA PRO A 131 -4.84 5.91 -14.12
C PRO A 131 -4.26 7.31 -14.06
N GLN A 132 -4.32 7.92 -12.87
CA GLN A 132 -3.88 9.30 -12.63
C GLN A 132 -2.37 9.41 -12.34
N PHE A 133 -1.68 8.29 -12.19
CA PHE A 133 -0.25 8.21 -11.88
C PHE A 133 0.28 6.81 -12.17
N HIS A 134 1.59 6.69 -12.32
CA HIS A 134 2.29 5.41 -12.40
C HIS A 134 3.16 5.17 -11.17
N ILE A 135 3.87 4.04 -11.10
CA ILE A 135 4.65 3.66 -9.91
C ILE A 135 5.67 4.76 -9.54
N ALA A 136 6.40 5.30 -10.52
CA ALA A 136 7.47 6.26 -10.27
C ALA A 136 6.97 7.61 -9.73
N ASP A 137 5.73 7.99 -10.08
CA ASP A 137 5.12 9.25 -9.65
C ASP A 137 4.62 9.17 -8.20
N ARG A 138 4.36 7.96 -7.69
CA ARG A 138 3.61 7.75 -6.46
C ARG A 138 4.45 7.28 -5.26
N ILE A 139 5.60 6.65 -5.48
CA ILE A 139 6.46 6.15 -4.41
C ILE A 139 6.95 7.29 -3.52
N GLY A 140 6.71 7.14 -2.21
CA GLY A 140 7.17 8.09 -1.20
C GLY A 140 6.56 9.49 -1.33
N THR A 141 5.44 9.67 -2.03
CA THR A 141 4.83 11.01 -2.21
C THR A 141 3.72 11.33 -1.23
N LYS A 142 3.13 10.32 -0.56
CA LYS A 142 2.04 10.49 0.44
C LYS A 142 2.37 9.70 1.69
N ASP A 143 1.77 10.08 2.81
CA ASP A 143 1.91 9.40 4.10
C ASP A 143 1.76 7.89 3.96
N ARG A 144 2.47 7.14 4.80
CA ARG A 144 2.56 5.68 4.73
C ARG A 144 2.26 5.06 6.09
N LEU A 145 1.55 3.95 6.03
CA LEU A 145 1.28 3.04 7.13
C LEU A 145 1.68 1.64 6.69
N LEU A 146 2.40 0.93 7.56
CA LEU A 146 2.60 -0.51 7.45
C LEU A 146 2.20 -1.18 8.77
N ILE A 147 1.32 -2.16 8.68
CA ILE A 147 0.92 -3.03 9.78
C ILE A 147 1.60 -4.37 9.54
N VAL A 148 2.42 -4.81 10.50
CA VAL A 148 3.06 -6.13 10.48
C VAL A 148 2.37 -7.01 11.51
N GLU A 149 1.84 -8.14 11.06
CA GLU A 149 1.14 -9.15 11.86
C GLU A 149 1.69 -10.55 11.54
N ARG A 150 1.50 -11.51 12.46
CA ARG A 150 1.89 -12.92 12.24
C ARG A 150 0.75 -13.87 12.60
N LEU A 151 0.51 -14.88 11.77
CA LEU A 151 -0.50 -15.91 12.02
C LEU A 151 0.07 -17.03 12.91
N ALA A 152 -0.76 -17.54 13.83
CA ALA A 152 -0.43 -18.71 14.65
C ALA A 152 -0.34 -19.99 13.81
N ASP A 153 -1.34 -20.21 12.96
CA ASP A 153 -1.46 -21.34 12.05
C ASP A 153 -1.17 -20.90 10.61
N PRO A 154 0.10 -20.96 10.18
CA PRO A 154 0.47 -20.53 8.85
C PRO A 154 0.26 -21.64 7.84
N VAL A 155 -0.59 -21.38 6.86
CA VAL A 155 -0.50 -22.09 5.60
C VAL A 155 0.59 -21.39 4.79
N ALA A 156 1.70 -22.07 4.49
CA ALA A 156 2.77 -21.53 3.64
C ALA A 156 2.19 -21.02 2.32
N ARG A 157 2.09 -19.70 2.18
CA ARG A 157 1.45 -19.06 1.04
C ARG A 157 2.09 -17.73 0.70
N LEU A 158 2.08 -17.41 -0.59
CA LEU A 158 2.20 -16.06 -1.10
C LEU A 158 0.82 -15.64 -1.61
N GLY A 159 0.33 -14.50 -1.15
CA GLY A 159 -1.00 -14.00 -1.53
C GLY A 159 -1.14 -12.52 -1.27
N PHE A 160 -2.13 -11.87 -1.89
CA PHE A 160 -2.52 -10.52 -1.55
C PHE A 160 -4.04 -10.39 -1.46
N SER A 161 -4.50 -9.36 -0.77
CA SER A 161 -5.93 -9.04 -0.62
C SER A 161 -6.14 -7.52 -0.56
N GLY A 162 -7.40 -7.11 -0.71
CA GLY A 162 -7.78 -5.70 -0.76
C GLY A 162 -7.71 -5.07 -2.14
N THR A 163 -7.07 -5.70 -3.13
CA THR A 163 -6.97 -5.11 -4.48
C THR A 163 -8.24 -5.30 -5.31
N ASN A 164 -9.14 -6.18 -4.88
CA ASN A 164 -10.30 -6.61 -5.64
C ASN A 164 -11.57 -5.76 -5.43
N THR A 165 -11.45 -4.55 -4.89
CA THR A 165 -12.59 -3.67 -4.59
C THR A 165 -12.62 -2.49 -5.56
N GLU A 166 -13.82 -1.98 -5.83
CA GLU A 166 -13.97 -0.75 -6.63
C GLU A 166 -13.30 0.45 -5.94
N THR A 167 -13.28 0.44 -4.61
CA THR A 167 -12.53 1.43 -3.82
C THR A 167 -11.04 1.40 -4.16
N PHE A 168 -10.41 0.23 -4.20
CA PHE A 168 -9.00 0.14 -4.55
C PHE A 168 -8.75 0.55 -6.00
N MET A 169 -9.66 0.23 -6.90
CA MET A 169 -9.57 0.63 -8.31
C MET A 169 -9.65 2.15 -8.50
N THR A 170 -10.45 2.84 -7.68
CA THR A 170 -10.59 4.30 -7.73
C THR A 170 -9.51 5.02 -6.92
N CYS A 171 -9.13 4.43 -5.79
CA CYS A 171 -8.19 4.97 -4.82
C CYS A 171 -7.35 3.80 -4.29
N PRO A 172 -6.17 3.51 -4.88
CA PRO A 172 -5.34 2.36 -4.52
C PRO A 172 -4.64 2.60 -3.18
N SER A 173 -5.44 2.72 -2.13
CA SER A 173 -5.09 3.29 -0.84
C SER A 173 -4.43 2.28 0.08
N ALA A 174 -4.97 1.06 0.15
CA ALA A 174 -4.48 0.02 1.03
C ALA A 174 -4.61 -1.38 0.44
N PHE A 175 -3.64 -2.24 0.74
CA PHE A 175 -3.67 -3.66 0.38
C PHE A 175 -2.94 -4.47 1.46
N GLN A 176 -3.12 -5.79 1.43
CA GLN A 176 -2.36 -6.70 2.27
C GLN A 176 -1.58 -7.69 1.42
N LEU A 177 -0.34 -7.95 1.83
CA LEU A 177 0.53 -8.98 1.28
C LEU A 177 0.79 -10.03 2.36
N CYS A 178 0.60 -11.29 2.02
CA CYS A 178 0.85 -12.45 2.87
C CYS A 178 2.08 -13.19 2.35
N ILE A 179 3.04 -13.46 3.23
CA ILE A 179 4.29 -14.16 2.93
C ILE A 179 4.56 -15.16 4.05
N GLY A 180 4.26 -16.43 3.81
CA GLY A 180 4.34 -17.47 4.85
C GLY A 180 3.37 -17.16 5.99
N ASP A 181 3.90 -16.98 7.21
CA ASP A 181 3.13 -16.61 8.39
C ASP A 181 3.01 -15.10 8.62
N TYR A 182 3.66 -14.27 7.80
CA TYR A 182 3.61 -12.82 7.91
C TYR A 182 2.47 -12.22 7.11
N LEU A 183 1.83 -11.20 7.69
CA LEU A 183 0.87 -10.33 7.04
C LEU A 183 1.36 -8.89 7.09
N PHE A 184 1.48 -8.28 5.93
CA PHE A 184 1.89 -6.89 5.75
C PHE A 184 0.73 -6.11 5.15
N THR A 185 0.04 -5.31 5.96
CA THR A 185 -0.99 -4.39 5.45
C THR A 185 -0.37 -3.03 5.24
N ASN A 186 -0.26 -2.59 3.99
CA ASN A 186 0.24 -1.27 3.65
C ASN A 186 -0.92 -0.35 3.29
N ALA A 187 -0.84 0.91 3.72
CA ALA A 187 -1.69 1.98 3.22
C ALA A 187 -0.89 3.25 2.95
N SER A 188 -1.31 4.02 1.95
CA SER A 188 -0.74 5.33 1.68
C SER A 188 -1.77 6.29 1.12
N GLU A 189 -1.91 7.45 1.77
CA GLU A 189 -2.73 8.56 1.29
C GLU A 189 -2.34 9.88 1.97
N MET A 190 -2.64 11.00 1.33
CA MET A 190 -2.43 12.33 1.88
C MET A 190 -3.11 12.51 3.24
N GLY A 191 -2.36 12.94 4.25
CA GLY A 191 -2.88 13.23 5.58
C GLY A 191 -3.27 12.01 6.42
N LEU A 192 -2.90 10.79 5.98
CA LEU A 192 -3.17 9.55 6.70
C LEU A 192 -2.58 9.54 8.12
N VAL A 193 -1.38 10.08 8.31
CA VAL A 193 -0.69 10.04 9.61
C VAL A 193 -0.14 11.40 10.05
N ALA A 194 0.16 12.31 9.12
CA ALA A 194 0.93 13.54 9.36
C ALA A 194 0.45 14.34 10.57
N ASN A 195 -0.80 14.80 10.56
CA ASN A 195 -1.36 15.62 11.65
C ASN A 195 -1.24 14.92 13.02
N ARG A 196 -1.53 13.62 13.06
CA ARG A 196 -1.50 12.85 14.30
C ARG A 196 -0.08 12.52 14.76
N LEU A 197 0.92 12.63 13.89
CA LEU A 197 2.34 12.55 14.25
C LEU A 197 2.96 13.92 14.52
N GLY A 198 2.17 15.00 14.57
CA GLY A 198 2.63 16.35 14.88
C GLY A 198 3.11 17.16 13.68
N TYR A 199 3.05 16.61 12.47
CA TYR A 199 3.30 17.33 11.21
C TYR A 199 2.12 18.24 10.83
N PRO A 200 2.30 19.17 9.87
CA PRO A 200 1.22 19.98 9.34
C PRO A 200 0.00 19.14 8.91
N GLN A 201 -1.19 19.69 9.13
CA GLN A 201 -2.43 19.06 8.74
C GLN A 201 -2.84 19.54 7.35
N ILE A 202 -3.21 18.59 6.50
CA ILE A 202 -3.75 18.84 5.17
C ILE A 202 -5.26 18.65 5.24
N SER A 203 -6.03 19.57 4.67
CA SER A 203 -7.49 19.50 4.61
C SER A 203 -8.03 20.13 3.33
N LYS A 204 -9.30 19.83 3.00
CA LYS A 204 -10.04 20.38 1.84
C LYS A 204 -9.23 20.39 0.54
N ILE A 205 -8.92 19.21 0.02
CA ILE A 205 -8.25 19.11 -1.28
C ILE A 205 -9.25 19.50 -2.36
N ARG A 206 -8.91 20.53 -3.14
CA ARG A 206 -9.70 21.03 -4.26
C ARG A 206 -9.02 20.64 -5.55
N LYS A 207 -9.73 19.89 -6.39
CA LYS A 207 -9.28 19.55 -7.74
C LYS A 207 -9.76 20.64 -8.71
N GLY A 208 -8.83 21.36 -9.32
CA GLY A 208 -9.07 22.33 -10.40
C GLY A 208 -7.98 22.20 -11.46
N VAL A 209 -7.72 23.27 -12.22
CA VAL A 209 -6.56 23.35 -13.12
C VAL A 209 -5.26 23.07 -12.34
N GLU A 210 -5.20 23.54 -11.10
CA GLU A 210 -4.19 23.16 -10.13
C GLU A 210 -4.87 22.52 -8.91
N THR A 211 -4.23 21.48 -8.36
CA THR A 211 -4.69 20.88 -7.10
C THR A 211 -4.21 21.76 -5.95
N SER A 212 -5.15 22.23 -5.12
CA SER A 212 -4.85 23.03 -3.93
C SER A 212 -5.40 22.35 -2.67
N CYS A 213 -4.88 22.73 -1.51
CA CYS A 213 -5.34 22.26 -0.21
C CYS A 213 -5.11 23.30 0.88
N ASP A 214 -5.92 23.25 1.92
CA ASP A 214 -5.71 24.05 3.13
C ASP A 214 -4.66 23.32 3.99
N ILE A 215 -3.56 24.00 4.35
CA ILE A 215 -2.52 23.47 5.25
C ILE A 215 -2.54 24.26 6.56
N THR A 216 -2.59 23.58 7.70
CA THR A 216 -2.49 24.20 9.02
C THR A 216 -1.26 23.71 9.79
N PRO A 217 -0.67 24.54 10.67
CA PRO A 217 0.51 24.15 11.44
C PRO A 217 0.33 22.85 12.24
N GLY A 218 1.41 22.08 12.32
CA GLY A 218 1.44 20.84 13.08
C GLY A 218 1.43 21.05 14.59
N ARG A 219 1.07 20.01 15.34
CA ARG A 219 0.98 20.06 16.81
C ARG A 219 2.33 19.94 17.52
N GLY A 220 3.39 19.58 16.81
CA GLY A 220 4.71 19.37 17.41
C GLY A 220 4.80 18.19 18.38
N LYS A 221 3.85 17.25 18.34
CA LYS A 221 3.87 16.01 19.12
C LYS A 221 2.94 14.94 18.55
N PRO A 222 3.24 13.64 18.73
CA PRO A 222 2.32 12.56 18.38
C PRO A 222 1.05 12.56 19.25
N LYS A 223 -0.07 12.14 18.67
CA LYS A 223 -1.35 11.93 19.35
C LYS A 223 -1.94 10.58 18.97
N HIS A 224 -2.16 9.73 19.98
CA HIS A 224 -2.87 8.47 19.82
C HIS A 224 -4.41 8.67 19.77
N PRO A 225 -5.16 7.83 19.03
CA PRO A 225 -4.67 6.96 17.96
C PRO A 225 -4.18 7.77 16.76
N VAL A 226 -3.16 7.26 16.06
CA VAL A 226 -2.63 7.88 14.83
C VAL A 226 -3.62 7.71 13.69
N VAL A 227 -4.15 6.49 13.52
CA VAL A 227 -5.25 6.18 12.60
C VAL A 227 -6.43 5.74 13.45
N ALA A 228 -7.57 6.42 13.34
CA ALA A 228 -8.69 6.29 14.28
C ALA A 228 -9.23 4.86 14.44
N SER A 229 -9.21 4.08 13.36
CA SER A 229 -9.66 2.68 13.33
C SER A 229 -8.63 1.68 13.84
N LEU A 230 -7.41 2.11 14.19
CA LEU A 230 -6.31 1.23 14.59
C LEU A 230 -5.92 1.47 16.05
N GLN A 231 -5.90 0.38 16.81
CA GLN A 231 -5.45 0.34 18.19
C GLN A 231 -4.17 -0.48 18.32
N ALA A 232 -3.39 -0.20 19.37
CA ALA A 232 -2.28 -1.05 19.74
C ALA A 232 -2.71 -2.51 19.94
N SER A 233 -1.81 -3.44 19.67
CA SER A 233 -1.97 -4.84 20.05
C SER A 233 -0.60 -5.48 20.21
N PRO A 234 -0.41 -6.47 21.10
CA PRO A 234 0.83 -7.25 21.15
C PRO A 234 1.04 -8.10 19.88
N TYR A 235 -0.01 -8.33 19.09
CA TYR A 235 -0.01 -9.14 17.88
C TYR A 235 0.26 -8.35 16.60
N ARG A 236 0.53 -7.04 16.72
CA ARG A 236 0.88 -6.20 15.56
C ARG A 236 1.95 -5.17 15.89
N THR A 237 2.76 -4.84 14.90
CA THR A 237 3.60 -3.65 14.90
C THR A 237 3.05 -2.68 13.88
N LEU A 238 2.79 -1.44 14.30
CA LEU A 238 2.35 -0.36 13.42
C LEU A 238 3.56 0.53 13.13
N ILE A 239 3.80 0.80 11.85
CA ILE A 239 4.83 1.69 11.35
C ILE A 239 4.14 2.82 10.60
N TYR A 240 4.53 4.05 10.89
CA TYR A 240 3.98 5.25 10.26
C TYR A 240 5.11 6.09 9.71
N GLN A 241 4.87 6.74 8.58
CA GLN A 241 5.79 7.72 8.02
C GLN A 241 5.02 8.84 7.32
N PRO A 242 5.09 10.08 7.82
CA PRO A 242 4.50 11.21 7.13
C PRO A 242 5.36 11.61 5.93
N MET A 243 4.73 11.96 4.81
CA MET A 243 5.43 12.36 3.58
C MET A 243 4.91 13.70 3.10
N PHE A 244 5.82 14.57 2.69
CA PHE A 244 5.51 15.91 2.19
C PHE A 244 6.28 16.23 0.91
N LYS A 245 6.85 15.22 0.26
CA LYS A 245 7.53 15.28 -1.05
C LYS A 245 6.64 15.83 -2.17
N CYS A 246 5.33 15.62 -2.10
CA CYS A 246 4.40 16.11 -3.11
C CYS A 246 4.18 17.64 -3.08
N PHE A 247 4.69 18.34 -2.07
CA PHE A 247 4.59 19.78 -1.98
C PHE A 247 5.78 20.48 -2.65
N ALA A 248 5.50 21.60 -3.32
CA ALA A 248 6.52 22.45 -3.89
C ALA A 248 7.51 22.93 -2.82
N PRO A 249 8.78 23.23 -3.19
CA PRO A 249 9.77 23.74 -2.24
C PRO A 249 9.28 24.95 -1.43
N THR A 250 8.54 25.88 -2.05
CA THR A 250 7.96 27.05 -1.37
C THR A 250 7.01 26.67 -0.24
N THR A 251 6.06 25.77 -0.51
CA THR A 251 5.13 25.23 0.49
C THR A 251 5.86 24.50 1.61
N ARG A 252 6.95 23.77 1.30
CA ARG A 252 7.75 23.07 2.31
C ARG A 252 8.48 24.06 3.21
N THR A 253 9.05 25.12 2.65
CA THR A 253 9.67 26.21 3.42
C THR A 253 8.66 26.89 4.34
N GLU A 254 7.44 27.13 3.87
CA GLU A 254 6.41 27.82 4.65
C GLU A 254 5.85 26.98 5.81
N TYR A 255 5.51 25.72 5.55
CA TYR A 255 4.75 24.90 6.53
C TYR A 255 5.57 23.81 7.23
N TYR A 256 6.65 23.34 6.61
CA TYR A 256 7.42 22.17 7.08
C TYR A 256 8.80 22.55 7.62
N ASN A 257 9.32 23.74 7.31
CA ASN A 257 10.58 24.23 7.88
C ASN A 257 10.40 24.75 9.32
N VAL A 258 9.95 23.86 10.22
CA VAL A 258 9.70 24.15 11.63
C VAL A 258 10.49 23.18 12.52
N PRO A 259 10.94 23.57 13.73
CA PRO A 259 11.87 22.77 14.54
C PRO A 259 11.44 21.32 14.76
N TYR A 260 10.15 21.07 14.98
CA TYR A 260 9.63 19.71 15.15
C TYR A 260 9.81 18.86 13.90
N VAL A 261 9.41 19.37 12.73
CA VAL A 261 9.50 18.62 11.47
C VAL A 261 10.96 18.41 11.07
N LEU A 262 11.83 19.41 11.28
CA LEU A 262 13.28 19.29 11.05
C LEU A 262 13.91 18.17 11.89
N SER A 263 13.59 18.12 13.19
CA SER A 263 14.13 17.11 14.11
C SER A 263 13.51 15.72 13.97
N HIS A 264 12.39 15.62 13.24
CA HIS A 264 11.67 14.36 13.07
C HIS A 264 11.64 13.87 11.62
N SER A 265 12.43 14.42 10.71
CA SER A 265 12.45 13.96 9.30
C SER A 265 13.72 13.18 8.96
N LEU A 266 13.60 12.20 8.07
CA LEU A 266 14.76 11.46 7.56
C LEU A 266 15.50 12.24 6.49
N ASP A 267 14.75 12.96 5.64
CA ASP A 267 15.28 13.80 4.58
C ASP A 267 14.32 14.96 4.32
N MET A 268 14.64 16.11 4.92
CA MET A 268 13.84 17.33 4.76
C MET A 268 13.82 17.85 3.33
N GLU A 269 14.96 17.77 2.65
CA GLU A 269 15.15 18.34 1.31
C GLU A 269 14.32 17.58 0.27
N ASN A 270 14.11 16.28 0.46
CA ASN A 270 13.29 15.44 -0.41
C ASN A 270 11.88 15.16 0.14
N GLY A 271 11.52 15.77 1.27
CA GLY A 271 10.16 15.68 1.83
C GLY A 271 9.83 14.32 2.46
N VAL A 272 10.83 13.66 3.04
CA VAL A 272 10.74 12.36 3.69
C VAL A 272 10.70 12.55 5.21
N GLY A 273 9.51 12.38 5.79
CA GLY A 273 9.35 12.43 7.24
C GLY A 273 9.95 11.23 7.96
N GLY A 274 9.97 11.33 9.29
CA GLY A 274 10.51 10.32 10.18
C GLY A 274 9.71 9.05 10.24
N VAL A 275 10.36 7.97 10.63
CA VAL A 275 9.67 6.72 10.94
C VAL A 275 9.19 6.75 12.38
N PHE A 276 7.91 6.48 12.57
CA PHE A 276 7.31 6.28 13.88
C PHE A 276 6.81 4.85 13.99
N TYR A 277 6.83 4.27 15.19
CA TYR A 277 6.31 2.94 15.41
C TYR A 277 5.51 2.84 16.70
N GLN A 278 4.65 1.84 16.75
CA GLN A 278 3.82 1.51 17.90
C GLN A 278 3.68 0.00 18.02
N ARG A 279 3.90 -0.54 19.23
CA ARG A 279 3.87 -1.98 19.50
C ARG A 279 3.47 -2.24 20.94
N GLY A 280 2.48 -3.11 21.15
CA GLY A 280 2.04 -3.56 22.48
C GLY A 280 1.27 -2.53 23.30
N ASP A 281 1.61 -1.24 23.22
CA ASP A 281 0.99 -0.15 23.96
C ASP A 281 0.52 1.01 23.05
N ASN A 282 -0.19 1.97 23.66
CA ASN A 282 -0.70 3.16 22.96
C ASN A 282 0.37 4.25 22.74
N THR A 283 1.65 3.93 22.98
CA THR A 283 2.77 4.89 22.85
C THR A 283 3.37 4.83 21.46
N VAL A 284 3.24 5.94 20.74
CA VAL A 284 3.88 6.15 19.45
C VAL A 284 5.30 6.67 19.70
N ARG A 285 6.30 6.00 19.14
CA ARG A 285 7.72 6.30 19.32
C ARG A 285 8.32 6.75 18.00
N TYR A 286 9.07 7.84 18.00
CA TYR A 286 9.91 8.23 16.88
C TYR A 286 11.15 7.33 16.83
N LEU A 287 11.57 6.96 15.62
CA LEU A 287 12.79 6.20 15.37
C LEU A 287 13.79 7.11 14.70
N GLY A 288 14.85 7.48 15.40
CA GLY A 288 15.97 8.22 14.83
C GLY A 288 16.63 7.44 13.70
N ALA A 289 17.35 8.14 12.81
CA ALA A 289 17.91 7.53 11.59
C ALA A 289 18.76 6.28 11.86
N ASN A 290 19.53 6.28 12.95
CA ASN A 290 20.43 5.20 13.35
C ASN A 290 19.82 4.21 14.35
N ASP A 291 18.64 4.51 14.88
CA ASP A 291 17.98 3.64 15.85
C ASP A 291 17.52 2.35 15.17
N LYS A 292 17.60 1.23 15.89
CA LYS A 292 17.21 -0.08 15.39
C LYS A 292 16.05 -0.63 16.19
N ILE A 293 15.07 -1.20 15.50
CA ILE A 293 13.94 -1.89 16.12
C ILE A 293 13.68 -3.24 15.49
N ASN A 294 13.20 -4.19 16.29
CA ASN A 294 12.61 -5.41 15.79
C ASN A 294 11.10 -5.19 15.58
N ILE A 295 10.65 -5.25 14.33
CA ILE A 295 9.24 -5.04 13.96
C ILE A 295 8.40 -6.32 14.01
N VAL A 296 8.99 -7.47 14.34
CA VAL A 296 8.30 -8.77 14.37
C VAL A 296 7.35 -8.85 15.58
N PRO A 297 6.02 -8.94 15.36
CA PRO A 297 5.05 -9.04 16.44
C PRO A 297 4.98 -10.46 17.02
N ARG A 298 4.18 -10.63 18.09
CA ARG A 298 3.79 -11.98 18.52
C ARG A 298 2.88 -12.64 17.47
N LYS A 299 2.92 -13.97 17.37
CA LYS A 299 1.92 -14.72 16.60
C LYS A 299 0.52 -14.44 17.17
N SER A 300 -0.46 -14.31 16.29
CA SER A 300 -1.87 -14.14 16.65
C SER A 300 -2.35 -15.33 17.49
N PRO A 301 -3.46 -15.19 18.23
CA PRO A 301 -4.19 -16.35 18.74
C PRO A 301 -4.60 -17.31 17.62
N GLU A 302 -4.72 -18.61 17.91
CA GLU A 302 -5.05 -19.67 16.94
C GLU A 302 -6.44 -19.51 16.31
N ASN A 303 -7.37 -18.85 16.99
CA ASN A 303 -8.72 -18.58 16.49
C ASN A 303 -8.80 -17.39 15.52
N VAL A 304 -7.67 -16.70 15.25
CA VAL A 304 -7.62 -15.59 14.30
C VAL A 304 -7.34 -16.12 12.91
N SER A 305 -8.32 -16.02 12.01
CA SER A 305 -8.17 -16.46 10.63
C SER A 305 -7.59 -15.37 9.73
N LEU A 306 -6.90 -15.78 8.65
CA LEU A 306 -6.42 -14.88 7.60
C LEU A 306 -7.51 -13.91 7.10
N TYR A 307 -8.72 -14.41 6.99
CA TYR A 307 -9.85 -13.63 6.50
C TYR A 307 -10.27 -12.50 7.47
N GLN A 308 -10.26 -12.76 8.78
CA GLN A 308 -10.50 -11.71 9.78
C GLN A 308 -9.43 -10.62 9.69
N MET A 309 -8.19 -11.00 9.36
CA MET A 309 -7.10 -10.06 9.13
C MET A 309 -7.25 -9.30 7.81
N THR A 310 -7.79 -9.95 6.77
CA THR A 310 -8.09 -9.32 5.47
C THR A 310 -9.21 -8.29 5.58
N ALA A 311 -10.24 -8.52 6.42
CA ALA A 311 -11.31 -7.55 6.64
C ALA A 311 -10.81 -6.16 7.08
N LYS A 312 -9.69 -6.12 7.83
CA LYS A 312 -9.04 -4.87 8.26
C LYS A 312 -8.57 -4.00 7.09
N VAL A 313 -8.21 -4.63 5.95
CA VAL A 313 -7.78 -3.91 4.75
C VAL A 313 -8.94 -3.09 4.20
N TYR A 314 -10.14 -3.66 4.16
CA TYR A 314 -11.34 -2.97 3.69
C TYR A 314 -11.75 -1.83 4.63
N ASP A 315 -11.67 -2.05 5.95
CA ASP A 315 -11.90 -1.00 6.95
C ASP A 315 -10.88 0.15 6.80
N LEU A 316 -9.63 -0.16 6.47
CA LEU A 316 -8.58 0.82 6.23
C LEU A 316 -8.82 1.60 4.93
N GLN A 317 -9.18 0.93 3.84
CA GLN A 317 -9.60 1.60 2.59
C GLN A 317 -10.75 2.57 2.83
N ARG A 318 -11.77 2.14 3.58
CA ARG A 318 -12.89 3.01 3.97
C ARG A 318 -12.43 4.19 4.83
N SER A 319 -11.53 3.95 5.77
CA SER A 319 -10.98 5.02 6.62
C SER A 319 -10.25 6.06 5.78
N VAL A 320 -9.43 5.60 4.83
CA VAL A 320 -8.66 6.45 3.91
C VAL A 320 -9.57 7.29 3.02
N LEU A 321 -10.60 6.69 2.42
CA LEU A 321 -11.59 7.42 1.61
C LEU A 321 -12.27 8.57 2.38
N ASN A 322 -12.33 8.48 3.71
CA ASN A 322 -12.97 9.49 4.55
C ASN A 322 -12.00 10.51 5.15
N LEU A 323 -10.69 10.39 4.93
CA LEU A 323 -9.71 11.32 5.49
C LEU A 323 -9.80 12.72 4.91
N VAL A 324 -10.12 12.81 3.62
CA VAL A 324 -10.13 14.08 2.91
C VAL A 324 -11.53 14.37 2.41
N ASP A 325 -11.99 15.58 2.72
CA ASP A 325 -13.07 16.19 1.98
C ASP A 325 -12.53 16.62 0.62
N TYR A 326 -12.59 15.71 -0.35
CA TYR A 326 -12.37 16.05 -1.73
C TYR A 326 -13.54 16.94 -2.14
N ALA A 327 -13.30 18.25 -2.22
CA ALA A 327 -14.29 19.20 -2.68
C ALA A 327 -14.70 18.75 -4.09
N GLY A 328 -15.93 18.23 -4.22
CA GLY A 328 -16.37 17.50 -5.41
C GLY A 328 -16.30 15.98 -5.30
N ARG A 329 -16.60 15.37 -4.14
CA ARG A 329 -17.08 13.98 -4.11
C ARG A 329 -18.28 13.91 -5.06
N THR A 330 -18.00 13.50 -6.30
CA THR A 330 -19.02 13.18 -7.28
C THR A 330 -19.95 12.14 -6.68
N GLU A 331 -21.19 12.05 -7.16
CA GLU A 331 -22.10 10.97 -6.76
C GLU A 331 -21.44 9.58 -6.88
N TYR A 332 -20.48 9.43 -7.81
CA TYR A 332 -19.64 8.25 -7.96
C TYR A 332 -18.80 7.91 -6.72
N PHE A 333 -18.15 8.87 -6.04
CA PHE A 333 -17.40 8.54 -4.81
C PHE A 333 -18.33 8.17 -3.65
N LYS A 334 -19.55 8.73 -3.61
CA LYS A 334 -20.56 8.31 -2.64
C LYS A 334 -21.03 6.89 -2.94
N SER A 335 -21.30 6.56 -4.20
CA SER A 335 -21.72 5.21 -4.61
C SER A 335 -20.61 4.17 -4.40
N VAL A 336 -19.33 4.51 -4.61
CA VAL A 336 -18.19 3.64 -4.30
C VAL A 336 -18.06 3.41 -2.79
N ALA A 337 -18.23 4.44 -1.96
CA ALA A 337 -18.20 4.30 -0.51
C ALA A 337 -19.38 3.44 0.02
N ASP A 338 -20.57 3.59 -0.57
CA ASP A 338 -21.75 2.77 -0.26
C ASP A 338 -21.58 1.33 -0.76
N SER A 339 -20.99 1.12 -1.94
CA SER A 339 -20.62 -0.21 -2.46
C SER A 339 -19.63 -0.90 -1.53
N LEU A 340 -18.59 -0.20 -1.07
CA LEU A 340 -17.61 -0.76 -0.14
C LEU A 340 -18.25 -1.14 1.20
N LYS A 341 -19.21 -0.36 1.69
CA LYS A 341 -19.98 -0.70 2.90
C LYS A 341 -20.74 -2.01 2.67
N ASN A 342 -21.40 -2.16 1.53
CA ASN A 342 -22.12 -3.39 1.19
C ASN A 342 -21.15 -4.59 1.01
N GLU A 343 -20.05 -4.42 0.27
CA GLU A 343 -19.01 -5.43 0.09
C GLU A 343 -18.39 -5.88 1.42
N THR A 344 -18.09 -4.93 2.31
CA THR A 344 -17.56 -5.23 3.65
C THR A 344 -18.55 -6.06 4.47
N GLU A 345 -19.84 -5.72 4.41
CA GLU A 345 -20.88 -6.48 5.12
C GLU A 345 -21.16 -7.86 4.49
N ILE A 346 -21.12 -7.97 3.15
CA ILE A 346 -21.17 -9.26 2.45
C ILE A 346 -19.99 -10.12 2.87
N TYR A 347 -18.78 -9.57 2.87
CA TYR A 347 -17.58 -10.28 3.26
C TYR A 347 -17.67 -10.72 4.73
N LYS A 348 -18.07 -9.84 5.65
CA LYS A 348 -18.29 -10.19 7.06
C LYS A 348 -19.33 -11.30 7.23
N LYS A 349 -20.44 -11.27 6.48
CA LYS A 349 -21.49 -12.31 6.50
C LYS A 349 -20.98 -13.63 5.94
N LEU A 350 -20.27 -13.62 4.81
CA LEU A 350 -19.63 -14.80 4.22
C LEU A 350 -18.64 -15.40 5.23
N MET A 351 -17.86 -14.54 5.88
CA MET A 351 -16.91 -14.95 6.89
C MET A 351 -17.54 -15.55 8.12
N HIS A 352 -18.63 -14.98 8.61
CA HIS A 352 -19.40 -15.53 9.72
C HIS A 352 -19.89 -16.95 9.40
N LYS A 353 -20.42 -17.17 8.19
CA LYS A 353 -20.85 -18.50 7.72
C LYS A 353 -19.69 -19.49 7.63
N LEU A 354 -18.54 -19.08 7.07
CA LEU A 354 -17.36 -19.94 6.97
C LEU A 354 -16.82 -20.35 8.36
N THR A 355 -16.84 -19.44 9.33
CA THR A 355 -16.43 -19.75 10.72
C THR A 355 -17.42 -20.64 11.48
N GLN A 356 -18.70 -20.68 11.07
CA GLN A 356 -19.70 -21.58 11.65
C GLN A 356 -19.60 -23.02 11.13
N HIS A 357 -19.08 -23.21 9.91
CA HIS A 357 -18.86 -24.54 9.33
C HIS A 357 -17.51 -25.18 9.68
N GLN A 358 -16.63 -24.45 10.37
CA GLN A 358 -15.33 -24.95 10.88
C GLN A 358 -15.35 -25.29 12.37
N ARG A 359 -16.53 -25.22 13.02
CA ARG A 359 -16.81 -25.78 14.35
C ARG A 359 -17.73 -26.97 14.17
#